data_AF-A0A3D0PTJ4-F1
#
_entry.id   AF-A0A3D0PTJ4-F1
#
_cell.length_a   1.000
_cell.length_b   1.000
_cell.length_c   1.000
_cell.angle_alpha   90.00
_cell.angle_beta   90.00
_cell.angle_gamma   90.00
#
_symmetry.space_group_name_H-M   'P 1'
#
loop_
_entity.id
_entity.type
_entity.pdbx_description
1 polymer ?
#
loop_
_entity_poly.entity_id
_entity_poly.type
_entity_poly.pdbx_seq_one_letter_code
_entity_poly.pdbx_strand_id
1 'polypeptide(L)'
;GAYLYSYASNSDKLQSEINHALRLLRYHHPQYPVFFDAEDAGTLGGLSRQTITDFIKHFCDVMVQSGYKAGYYCNGNWYRNKMYPNQLKKYEFWYAYPDTASPNIHCDIWQNAFGECTGRWPGANIPGKGCDTNVCYKNYTKESTLRTLPALAPAGTAFTSDTTTTVGIKRGQSYTLRVTCPAGRPNVTAGKGSIADITYQSRSGSKYYFKITATGKVG
;
A
#
# COMPACT_ATOMS: atom_id res chain seq x y z
N GLY A 1 -2.46 -7.97 3.95
CA GLY A 1 -2.76 -6.70 3.26
C GLY A 1 -2.88 -5.64 4.31
N ALA A 2 -3.50 -4.52 3.99
CA ALA A 2 -3.99 -3.56 4.97
C ALA A 2 -5.29 -2.95 4.43
N TYR A 3 -6.09 -2.34 5.28
CA TYR A 3 -7.21 -1.52 4.86
C TYR A 3 -7.28 -0.24 5.68
N LEU A 4 -7.93 0.78 5.14
CA LEU A 4 -8.28 1.99 5.84
C LEU A 4 -9.78 2.22 5.72
N TYR A 5 -10.48 2.13 6.85
CA TYR A 5 -11.89 2.52 6.98
C TYR A 5 -11.99 4.04 6.84
N SER A 6 -12.61 4.51 5.75
CA SER A 6 -12.61 5.93 5.42
C SER A 6 -13.79 6.68 6.04
N TYR A 7 -13.47 7.84 6.62
CA TYR A 7 -14.42 8.86 7.07
C TYR A 7 -14.29 10.15 6.25
N ALA A 8 -13.66 10.08 5.07
CA ALA A 8 -13.37 11.25 4.26
C ALA A 8 -14.67 11.90 3.77
N SER A 9 -14.95 13.09 4.30
CA SER A 9 -16.09 13.92 3.89
C SER A 9 -15.71 15.05 2.93
N ASN A 10 -14.42 15.17 2.58
CA ASN A 10 -13.87 16.12 1.61
C ASN A 10 -12.43 15.71 1.23
N SER A 11 -11.84 16.40 0.25
CA SER A 11 -10.51 16.09 -0.27
C SER A 11 -9.39 16.27 0.75
N ASP A 12 -9.50 17.23 1.68
CA ASP A 12 -8.49 17.45 2.73
C ASP A 12 -8.44 16.28 3.71
N LYS A 13 -9.62 15.76 4.10
CA LYS A 13 -9.71 14.56 4.94
C LYS A 13 -9.20 13.33 4.20
N LEU A 14 -9.52 13.17 2.92
CA LEU A 14 -8.96 12.10 2.08
C LEU A 14 -7.43 12.17 2.05
N GLN A 15 -6.86 13.36 1.86
CA GLN A 15 -5.40 13.53 1.84
C GLN A 15 -4.77 13.20 3.21
N SER A 16 -5.44 13.56 4.31
CA SER A 16 -5.03 13.18 5.67
C SER A 16 -5.02 11.65 5.86
N GLU A 17 -6.07 10.96 5.38
CA GLU A 17 -6.20 9.51 5.38
C GLU A 17 -5.11 8.80 4.56
N ILE A 18 -4.80 9.31 3.36
CA ILE A 18 -3.70 8.82 2.53
C ILE A 18 -2.36 8.96 3.27
N ASN A 19 -2.10 10.13 3.85
CA ASN A 19 -0.87 10.38 4.61
C ASN A 19 -0.77 9.46 5.83
N HIS A 20 -1.90 9.19 6.49
CA HIS A 20 -1.99 8.26 7.61
C HIS A 20 -1.64 6.83 7.18
N ALA A 21 -2.26 6.34 6.10
CA ALA A 21 -2.00 5.00 5.56
C ALA A 21 -0.51 4.85 5.18
N LEU A 22 0.06 5.80 4.42
CA LEU A 22 1.47 5.76 4.03
C LEU A 22 2.42 5.79 5.23
N ARG A 23 2.10 6.57 6.27
CA ARG A 23 2.90 6.62 7.50
C ARG A 23 2.93 5.27 8.20
N LEU A 24 1.78 4.61 8.31
CA LEU A 24 1.69 3.28 8.93
C LEU A 24 2.37 2.20 8.07
N LEU A 25 2.35 2.32 6.75
CA LEU A 25 2.94 1.34 5.84
C LEU A 25 4.46 1.46 5.65
N ARG A 26 5.10 2.54 6.15
CA ARG A 26 6.48 2.95 5.80
C ARG A 26 7.56 1.87 5.93
N TYR A 27 7.33 0.81 6.72
CA TYR A 27 8.25 -0.32 6.90
C TYR A 27 7.59 -1.69 6.75
N HIS A 28 6.42 -1.73 6.11
CA HIS A 28 5.66 -2.95 5.90
C HIS A 28 5.57 -3.26 4.40
N HIS A 29 5.62 -4.55 4.09
CA HIS A 29 5.56 -5.05 2.72
C HIS A 29 4.40 -6.04 2.60
N PRO A 30 3.14 -5.56 2.65
CA PRO A 30 1.99 -6.44 2.57
C PRO A 30 1.96 -7.13 1.19
N GLN A 31 1.82 -8.45 1.18
CA GLN A 31 1.70 -9.23 -0.07
C GLN A 31 0.35 -8.97 -0.77
N TYR A 32 -0.69 -8.77 0.03
CA TYR A 32 -2.04 -8.39 -0.40
C TYR A 32 -2.16 -6.87 -0.54
N PRO A 33 -3.16 -6.38 -1.30
CA PRO A 33 -3.38 -4.95 -1.48
C PRO A 33 -3.65 -4.16 -0.21
N VAL A 34 -3.48 -2.85 -0.33
CA VAL A 34 -3.99 -1.85 0.59
C VAL A 34 -5.36 -1.42 0.09
N PHE A 35 -6.40 -1.65 0.88
CA PHE A 35 -7.78 -1.41 0.49
C PHE A 35 -8.32 -0.11 1.08
N PHE A 36 -8.99 0.69 0.24
CA PHE A 36 -9.90 1.73 0.71
C PHE A 36 -11.22 1.07 1.10
N ASP A 37 -11.58 1.12 2.37
CA ASP A 37 -12.80 0.54 2.91
C ASP A 37 -13.92 1.60 2.94
N ALA A 38 -14.89 1.42 2.04
CA ALA A 38 -15.97 2.38 1.76
C ALA A 38 -17.30 1.87 2.33
N GLU A 39 -17.59 2.24 3.58
CA GLU A 39 -18.80 1.78 4.29
C GLU A 39 -19.50 2.85 5.14
N ASP A 40 -18.80 3.93 5.54
CA ASP A 40 -19.36 4.90 6.47
C ASP A 40 -20.47 5.75 5.86
N ALA A 41 -21.70 5.52 6.30
CA ALA A 41 -22.88 6.23 5.79
C ALA A 41 -22.96 7.69 6.23
N GLY A 42 -22.40 8.03 7.39
CA GLY A 42 -22.53 9.36 8.02
C GLY A 42 -21.61 10.43 7.44
N THR A 43 -20.46 10.02 6.87
CA THR A 43 -19.45 10.90 6.31
C THR A 43 -19.30 10.67 4.80
N LEU A 44 -18.51 9.66 4.41
CA LEU A 44 -18.24 9.32 3.01
C LEU A 44 -19.54 9.09 2.23
N GLY A 45 -20.49 8.38 2.82
CA GLY A 45 -21.78 8.03 2.21
C GLY A 45 -22.71 9.21 1.93
N GLY A 46 -22.42 10.40 2.48
CA GLY A 46 -23.12 11.66 2.20
C GLY A 46 -22.62 12.38 0.93
N LEU A 47 -21.50 11.93 0.36
CA LEU A 47 -20.95 12.50 -0.88
C LEU A 47 -21.65 11.97 -2.13
N SER A 48 -21.45 12.67 -3.25
CA SER A 48 -21.96 12.22 -4.54
C SER A 48 -21.28 10.91 -4.97
N ARG A 49 -21.99 10.11 -5.77
CA ARG A 49 -21.48 8.86 -6.35
C ARG A 49 -20.15 9.04 -7.10
N GLN A 50 -20.01 10.16 -7.82
CA GLN A 50 -18.77 10.48 -8.53
C GLN A 50 -17.66 10.86 -7.55
N THR A 51 -17.94 11.68 -6.54
CA THR A 51 -16.95 12.07 -5.52
C THR A 51 -16.39 10.86 -4.77
N ILE A 52 -17.24 9.92 -4.34
CA ILE A 52 -16.80 8.68 -3.69
C ILE A 52 -15.90 7.87 -4.63
N THR A 53 -16.27 7.78 -5.91
CA THR A 53 -15.47 7.08 -6.92
C THR A 53 -14.10 7.74 -7.11
N ASP A 54 -14.05 9.07 -7.17
CA ASP A 54 -12.81 9.84 -7.32
C ASP A 54 -11.93 9.72 -6.07
N PHE A 55 -12.51 9.63 -4.88
CA PHE A 55 -11.78 9.44 -3.63
C PHE A 55 -11.10 8.08 -3.58
N ILE A 56 -11.85 7.01 -3.89
CA ILE A 56 -11.32 5.65 -3.99
C ILE A 56 -10.18 5.61 -5.00
N LYS A 57 -10.40 6.19 -6.18
CA LYS A 57 -9.40 6.26 -7.26
C LYS A 57 -8.14 7.00 -6.81
N HIS A 58 -8.28 8.15 -6.18
CA HIS A 58 -7.14 8.95 -5.73
C HIS A 58 -6.32 8.22 -4.65
N PHE A 59 -6.99 7.62 -3.66
CA PHE A 59 -6.31 6.79 -2.65
C PHE A 59 -5.54 5.65 -3.30
N CYS A 60 -6.19 4.89 -4.19
CA CYS A 60 -5.57 3.74 -4.83
C CYS A 60 -4.40 4.16 -5.73
N ASP A 61 -4.52 5.27 -6.46
CA ASP A 61 -3.43 5.80 -7.29
C ASP A 61 -2.20 6.18 -6.46
N VAL A 62 -2.39 6.81 -5.31
CA VAL A 62 -1.27 7.15 -4.42
C VAL A 62 -0.62 5.89 -3.83
N MET A 63 -1.40 4.88 -3.45
CA MET A 63 -0.86 3.60 -2.96
C MET A 63 -0.04 2.89 -4.04
N VAL A 64 -0.55 2.84 -5.28
CA VAL A 64 0.16 2.27 -6.44
C VAL A 64 1.45 3.05 -6.72
N GLN A 65 1.40 4.37 -6.75
CA GLN A 65 2.59 5.23 -6.94
C GLN A 65 3.63 5.05 -5.82
N SER A 66 3.16 4.70 -4.61
CA SER A 66 4.01 4.42 -3.45
C SER A 66 4.57 2.98 -3.43
N GLY A 67 4.26 2.17 -4.45
CA GLY A 67 4.79 0.82 -4.62
C GLY A 67 3.97 -0.29 -3.96
N TYR A 68 2.71 -0.03 -3.60
CA TYR A 68 1.79 -1.03 -3.07
C TYR A 68 0.79 -1.50 -4.14
N LYS A 69 0.25 -2.72 -3.98
CA LYS A 69 -1.01 -3.07 -4.65
C LYS A 69 -2.14 -2.31 -3.95
N ALA A 70 -3.16 -1.90 -4.70
CA ALA A 70 -4.28 -1.15 -4.14
C ALA A 70 -5.62 -1.66 -4.64
N GLY A 71 -6.63 -1.54 -3.79
CA GLY A 71 -7.98 -1.96 -4.07
C GLY A 71 -9.00 -1.18 -3.27
N TYR A 72 -10.25 -1.55 -3.43
CA TYR A 72 -11.35 -1.05 -2.61
C TYR A 72 -12.20 -2.19 -2.09
N TYR A 73 -12.75 -1.98 -0.90
CA TYR A 73 -13.69 -2.87 -0.25
C TYR A 73 -15.04 -2.19 -0.10
N CYS A 74 -16.12 -2.92 -0.42
CA CYS A 74 -17.48 -2.49 -0.14
C CYS A 74 -18.49 -3.63 -0.25
N ASN A 75 -19.70 -3.41 0.27
CA ASN A 75 -20.84 -4.31 0.09
C ASN A 75 -21.66 -4.00 -1.18
N GLY A 76 -22.67 -4.83 -1.44
CA GLY A 76 -23.47 -4.74 -2.67
C GLY A 76 -24.26 -3.43 -2.82
N ASN A 77 -24.67 -2.81 -1.71
CA ASN A 77 -25.36 -1.52 -1.75
C ASN A 77 -24.41 -0.41 -2.21
N TRP A 78 -23.21 -0.35 -1.62
CA TRP A 78 -22.18 0.62 -1.98
C TRP A 78 -21.73 0.47 -3.43
N TYR A 79 -21.47 -0.76 -3.87
CA TYR A 79 -21.07 -1.07 -5.25
C TYR A 79 -22.09 -0.55 -6.28
N ARG A 80 -23.39 -0.70 -6.02
CA ARG A 80 -24.46 -0.33 -6.96
C ARG A 80 -24.85 1.14 -6.87
N ASN A 81 -24.90 1.68 -5.66
CA ASN A 81 -25.57 2.94 -5.37
C ASN A 81 -24.63 4.09 -5.00
N LYS A 82 -23.42 3.80 -4.50
CA LYS A 82 -22.51 4.81 -3.93
C LYS A 82 -21.25 5.06 -4.75
N MET A 83 -20.92 4.22 -5.72
CA MET A 83 -19.75 4.43 -6.59
C MET A 83 -20.00 3.96 -8.04
N TYR A 84 -19.10 4.29 -8.97
CA TYR A 84 -19.10 3.83 -10.36
C TYR A 84 -17.97 2.80 -10.59
N PRO A 85 -18.23 1.49 -10.39
CA PRO A 85 -17.19 0.46 -10.47
C PRO A 85 -16.51 0.35 -11.84
N ASN A 86 -17.19 0.78 -12.91
CA ASN A 86 -16.59 0.83 -14.25
C ASN A 86 -15.36 1.74 -14.33
N GLN A 87 -15.25 2.76 -13.47
CA GLN A 87 -14.10 3.65 -13.37
C GLN A 87 -12.98 3.09 -12.47
N LEU A 88 -13.24 2.02 -11.73
CA LEU A 88 -12.35 1.42 -10.73
C LEU A 88 -11.75 0.08 -11.16
N LYS A 89 -12.01 -0.39 -12.39
CA LYS A 89 -11.57 -1.69 -12.92
C LYS A 89 -10.06 -1.94 -12.89
N LYS A 90 -9.24 -0.90 -12.75
CA LYS A 90 -7.77 -1.02 -12.63
C LYS A 90 -7.30 -1.45 -11.23
N TYR A 91 -8.19 -1.44 -10.24
CA TYR A 91 -7.86 -1.76 -8.85
C TYR A 91 -8.50 -3.07 -8.45
N GLU A 92 -7.93 -3.69 -7.42
CA GLU A 92 -8.43 -4.93 -6.85
C GLU A 92 -9.78 -4.67 -6.15
N PHE A 93 -10.72 -5.59 -6.32
CA PHE A 93 -12.03 -5.48 -5.68
C PHE A 93 -12.21 -6.56 -4.61
N TRP A 94 -12.40 -6.11 -3.37
CA TRP A 94 -12.75 -6.94 -2.23
C TRP A 94 -14.24 -6.77 -1.91
N TYR A 95 -15.04 -7.81 -2.13
CA TYR A 95 -16.50 -7.73 -2.10
C TYR A 95 -17.09 -8.39 -0.85
N ALA A 96 -17.89 -7.63 -0.09
CA ALA A 96 -18.70 -8.16 1.01
C ALA A 96 -20.04 -8.72 0.52
N TYR A 97 -20.17 -10.04 0.58
CA TYR A 97 -21.39 -10.76 0.24
C TYR A 97 -21.47 -12.08 1.02
N PRO A 98 -21.63 -12.01 2.35
CA PRO A 98 -21.52 -13.17 3.23
C PRO A 98 -22.72 -14.11 3.11
N ASP A 99 -22.55 -15.31 3.68
CA ASP A 99 -23.62 -16.30 3.87
C ASP A 99 -24.30 -16.77 2.57
N THR A 100 -23.55 -16.74 1.47
CA THR A 100 -23.96 -17.28 0.16
C THR A 100 -22.97 -18.35 -0.34
N ALA A 101 -23.37 -19.13 -1.33
CA ALA A 101 -22.51 -20.15 -1.93
C ALA A 101 -21.40 -19.55 -2.84
N SER A 102 -21.64 -18.37 -3.39
CA SER A 102 -20.71 -17.65 -4.26
C SER A 102 -21.06 -16.15 -4.33
N PRO A 103 -20.10 -15.28 -4.69
CA PRO A 103 -20.38 -13.87 -4.92
C PRO A 103 -21.17 -13.70 -6.22
N ASN A 104 -22.16 -12.81 -6.23
CA ASN A 104 -22.95 -12.48 -7.42
C ASN A 104 -22.32 -11.38 -8.29
N ILE A 105 -21.15 -10.87 -7.90
CA ILE A 105 -20.34 -9.90 -8.63
C ILE A 105 -18.91 -10.44 -8.67
N HIS A 106 -18.27 -10.37 -9.84
CA HIS A 106 -16.86 -10.73 -9.98
C HIS A 106 -16.00 -9.86 -9.06
N CYS A 107 -15.17 -10.49 -8.23
CA CYS A 107 -14.27 -9.85 -7.27
C CYS A 107 -12.96 -10.65 -7.15
N ASP A 108 -11.89 -9.99 -6.71
CA ASP A 108 -10.59 -10.64 -6.50
C ASP A 108 -10.51 -11.30 -5.11
N ILE A 109 -11.21 -10.72 -4.14
CA ILE A 109 -11.41 -11.25 -2.79
C ILE A 109 -12.89 -11.18 -2.46
N TRP A 110 -13.46 -12.27 -1.98
CA TRP A 110 -14.84 -12.35 -1.51
C TRP A 110 -14.86 -12.57 -0.01
N GLN A 111 -15.47 -11.65 0.74
CA GLN A 111 -15.76 -11.85 2.15
C GLN A 111 -17.04 -12.69 2.27
N ASN A 112 -16.86 -13.95 2.66
CA ASN A 112 -17.91 -14.97 2.61
C ASN A 112 -18.63 -15.17 3.96
N ALA A 113 -18.09 -14.64 5.05
CA ALA A 113 -18.74 -14.67 6.36
C ALA A 113 -18.25 -13.53 7.25
N PHE A 114 -19.15 -13.03 8.10
CA PHE A 114 -18.83 -12.08 9.17
C PHE A 114 -18.58 -12.79 10.49
N GLY A 115 -17.64 -12.27 11.27
CA GLY A 115 -17.33 -12.80 12.60
C GLY A 115 -18.52 -12.76 13.56
N GLU A 116 -19.37 -11.74 13.50
CA GLU A 116 -20.59 -11.63 14.31
C GLU A 116 -21.63 -12.70 13.95
N CYS A 117 -21.56 -13.25 12.75
CA CYS A 117 -22.46 -14.28 12.24
C CYS A 117 -21.73 -15.65 12.25
N THR A 118 -21.44 -16.17 11.05
CA THR A 118 -20.99 -17.54 10.79
C THR A 118 -19.47 -17.67 10.69
N GLY A 119 -18.73 -16.56 10.65
CA GLY A 119 -17.30 -16.55 10.33
C GLY A 119 -16.44 -17.13 11.45
N ARG A 120 -15.80 -18.27 11.20
CA ARG A 120 -14.90 -18.96 12.14
C ARG A 120 -13.74 -19.58 11.37
N TRP A 121 -12.54 -19.50 11.94
CA TRP A 121 -11.36 -20.13 11.36
C TRP A 121 -10.46 -20.73 12.45
N PRO A 122 -10.03 -22.00 12.33
CA PRO A 122 -9.06 -22.58 13.25
C PRO A 122 -7.79 -21.74 13.34
N GLY A 123 -7.47 -21.25 14.55
CA GLY A 123 -6.32 -20.36 14.79
C GLY A 123 -6.66 -18.88 14.85
N ALA A 124 -7.87 -18.47 14.46
CA ALA A 124 -8.42 -17.13 14.69
C ALA A 124 -9.41 -17.16 15.87
N ASN A 125 -8.93 -17.60 17.03
CA ASN A 125 -9.76 -17.84 18.21
C ASN A 125 -10.03 -16.52 18.96
N ILE A 126 -11.10 -15.81 18.59
CA ILE A 126 -11.54 -14.59 19.29
C ILE A 126 -12.62 -14.99 20.33
N PRO A 127 -12.41 -14.81 21.64
CA PRO A 127 -13.42 -15.17 22.63
C PRO A 127 -14.71 -14.36 22.47
N GLY A 128 -15.86 -15.05 22.42
CA GLY A 128 -17.18 -14.41 22.32
C GLY A 128 -17.50 -13.74 20.98
N LYS A 129 -16.59 -13.82 19.99
CA LYS A 129 -16.77 -13.27 18.63
C LYS A 129 -16.18 -14.23 17.60
N GLY A 130 -16.67 -14.22 16.37
CA GLY A 130 -16.00 -14.89 15.26
C GLY A 130 -14.90 -14.05 14.63
N CYS A 131 -14.49 -14.45 13.45
CA CYS A 131 -13.62 -13.68 12.57
C CYS A 131 -14.24 -13.60 11.16
N ASP A 132 -14.04 -12.49 10.47
CA ASP A 132 -14.41 -12.44 9.05
C ASP A 132 -13.57 -13.43 8.25
N THR A 133 -14.24 -14.18 7.38
CA THR A 133 -13.56 -15.11 6.47
C THR A 133 -13.65 -14.61 5.04
N ASN A 134 -12.62 -14.92 4.26
CA ASN A 134 -12.49 -14.44 2.90
C ASN A 134 -11.97 -15.55 1.97
N VAL A 135 -12.53 -15.64 0.78
CA VAL A 135 -12.02 -16.45 -0.33
C VAL A 135 -11.27 -15.53 -1.29
N CYS A 136 -9.98 -15.81 -1.49
CA CYS A 136 -9.12 -15.03 -2.36
C CYS A 136 -8.96 -15.76 -3.70
N TYR A 137 -9.51 -15.20 -4.78
CA TYR A 137 -9.45 -15.81 -6.13
C TYR A 137 -8.13 -15.51 -6.84
N LYS A 138 -7.46 -14.42 -6.44
CA LYS A 138 -6.16 -14.03 -6.98
C LYS A 138 -5.01 -14.48 -6.08
N ASN A 139 -3.98 -15.08 -6.67
CA ASN A 139 -2.80 -15.48 -5.91
C ASN A 139 -1.83 -14.30 -5.75
N TYR A 140 -2.01 -13.52 -4.68
CA TYR A 140 -1.14 -12.39 -4.37
C TYR A 140 0.24 -12.77 -3.83
N THR A 141 0.49 -14.05 -3.51
CA THR A 141 1.78 -14.52 -2.96
C THR A 141 2.73 -15.01 -4.05
N LYS A 142 2.22 -15.50 -5.19
CA LYS A 142 3.02 -15.73 -6.42
C LYS A 142 3.35 -14.43 -7.15
N GLU A 143 2.45 -13.46 -7.08
CA GLU A 143 2.71 -12.06 -7.41
C GLU A 143 3.50 -11.42 -6.26
N SER A 144 4.72 -11.88 -5.99
CA SER A 144 5.59 -11.31 -4.96
C SER A 144 5.87 -9.84 -5.29
N THR A 145 5.02 -8.96 -4.76
CA THR A 145 5.35 -7.57 -4.48
C THR A 145 5.97 -7.46 -3.08
N LEU A 146 6.95 -8.34 -2.74
CA LEU A 146 8.21 -7.75 -2.26
C LEU A 146 8.42 -6.53 -3.14
N ARG A 147 8.79 -5.35 -2.63
CA ARG A 147 9.33 -4.32 -3.51
C ARG A 147 10.22 -5.07 -4.52
N THR A 148 9.79 -5.22 -5.77
CA THR A 148 10.70 -5.63 -6.83
C THR A 148 11.44 -4.35 -7.04
N LEU A 149 12.31 -4.08 -6.06
CA LEU A 149 13.38 -3.14 -6.13
C LEU A 149 13.91 -3.35 -7.54
N PRO A 150 13.96 -2.30 -8.37
CA PRO A 150 14.37 -2.47 -9.74
C PRO A 150 15.63 -3.33 -9.78
N ALA A 151 15.71 -4.22 -10.77
CA ALA A 151 16.78 -5.21 -10.85
C ALA A 151 18.14 -4.54 -10.58
N LEU A 152 18.97 -5.19 -9.77
CA LEU A 152 20.29 -4.67 -9.48
C LEU A 152 21.05 -4.47 -10.79
N ALA A 153 21.77 -3.37 -10.89
CA ALA A 153 22.75 -3.20 -11.96
C ALA A 153 23.80 -4.33 -11.86
N PRO A 154 24.25 -4.88 -13.00
CA PRO A 154 25.38 -5.81 -13.02
C PRO A 154 26.60 -5.27 -12.26
N ALA A 155 27.38 -6.14 -11.65
CA ALA A 155 28.62 -5.75 -10.99
C ALA A 155 29.55 -5.01 -11.96
N GLY A 156 30.18 -3.92 -11.50
CA GLY A 156 31.06 -3.09 -12.33
C GLY A 156 30.35 -2.07 -13.24
N THR A 157 29.02 -2.00 -13.22
CA THR A 157 28.27 -1.00 -14.00
C THR A 157 28.62 0.42 -13.57
N ALA A 158 28.85 1.31 -14.53
CA ALA A 158 29.06 2.73 -14.29
C ALA A 158 27.81 3.41 -13.68
N PHE A 159 28.04 4.32 -12.73
CA PHE A 159 26.99 5.12 -12.11
C PHE A 159 27.50 6.54 -11.80
N THR A 160 26.58 7.46 -11.56
CA THR A 160 26.89 8.83 -11.12
C THR A 160 26.13 9.14 -9.84
N SER A 161 26.86 9.53 -8.80
CA SER A 161 26.29 10.08 -7.55
C SER A 161 26.04 11.58 -7.73
N ASP A 162 24.92 12.10 -7.22
CA ASP A 162 24.71 13.55 -7.09
C ASP A 162 25.47 14.16 -5.91
N THR A 163 25.95 13.30 -5.01
CA THR A 163 26.73 13.66 -3.85
C THR A 163 28.20 13.43 -4.17
N THR A 164 28.93 14.51 -4.47
CA THR A 164 30.35 14.48 -4.86
C THR A 164 31.27 15.03 -3.77
N THR A 165 30.71 15.48 -2.65
CA THR A 165 31.42 16.03 -1.49
C THR A 165 30.93 15.37 -0.20
N THR A 166 31.65 15.61 0.89
CA THR A 166 31.26 15.12 2.22
C THR A 166 29.94 15.76 2.66
N VAL A 167 28.98 14.92 3.05
CA VAL A 167 27.71 15.34 3.67
C VAL A 167 27.70 14.93 5.14
N GLY A 168 27.62 15.92 6.03
CA GLY A 168 27.45 15.68 7.46
C GLY A 168 25.97 15.43 7.80
N ILE A 169 25.64 14.23 8.30
CA ILE A 169 24.30 13.87 8.75
C ILE A 169 24.34 13.69 10.27
N LYS A 170 23.65 14.58 11.01
CA LYS A 170 23.52 14.43 12.47
C LYS A 170 22.77 13.13 12.80
N ARG A 171 23.12 12.47 13.91
CA ARG A 171 22.42 11.26 14.36
C ARG A 171 20.91 11.50 14.46
N GLY A 172 20.12 10.56 13.93
CA GLY A 172 18.66 10.65 13.82
C GLY A 172 18.16 11.46 12.63
N GLN A 173 19.02 12.25 11.97
CA GLN A 173 18.69 12.98 10.75
C GLN A 173 18.91 12.11 9.52
N SER A 174 18.35 12.57 8.40
CA SER A 174 18.40 11.85 7.14
C SER A 174 18.82 12.73 5.97
N TYR A 175 19.43 12.10 4.98
CA TYR A 175 19.80 12.68 3.69
C TYR A 175 19.27 11.80 2.57
N THR A 176 18.90 12.41 1.43
CA THR A 176 18.49 11.65 0.25
C THR A 176 19.61 11.68 -0.78
N LEU A 177 20.22 10.52 -1.02
CA LEU A 177 21.19 10.30 -2.08
C LEU A 177 20.45 9.99 -3.39
N ARG A 178 20.87 10.60 -4.50
CA ARG A 178 20.46 10.20 -5.85
C ARG A 178 21.62 9.57 -6.59
N VAL A 179 21.42 8.35 -7.06
CA VAL A 179 22.37 7.66 -7.95
C VAL A 179 21.74 7.46 -9.31
N THR A 180 22.42 7.90 -10.37
CA THR A 180 22.03 7.65 -11.75
C THR A 180 22.75 6.41 -12.26
N CYS A 181 22.00 5.39 -12.71
CA CYS A 181 22.56 4.16 -13.25
C CYS A 181 21.64 3.60 -14.37
N PRO A 182 22.04 3.67 -15.65
CA PRO A 182 21.19 3.22 -16.75
C PRO A 182 20.92 1.71 -16.76
N ALA A 183 21.87 0.88 -16.30
CA ALA A 183 21.78 -0.58 -16.42
C ALA A 183 21.03 -1.28 -15.27
N GLY A 184 20.49 -0.52 -14.32
CA GLY A 184 19.73 -1.08 -13.21
C GLY A 184 19.88 -0.27 -11.93
N ARG A 185 19.29 -0.76 -10.85
CA ARG A 185 19.40 -0.11 -9.54
C ARG A 185 20.76 -0.38 -8.92
N PRO A 186 21.45 0.65 -8.42
CA PRO A 186 22.69 0.45 -7.68
C PRO A 186 22.42 -0.16 -6.29
N ASN A 187 23.36 -0.98 -5.81
CA ASN A 187 23.36 -1.46 -4.43
C ASN A 187 24.12 -0.45 -3.56
N VAL A 188 23.40 0.34 -2.75
CA VAL A 188 24.00 1.33 -1.84
C VAL A 188 24.10 0.72 -0.45
N THR A 189 25.32 0.65 0.09
CA THR A 189 25.60 0.06 1.40
C THR A 189 26.50 0.98 2.21
N ALA A 190 26.40 0.91 3.54
CA ALA A 190 27.33 1.59 4.43
C ALA A 190 28.60 0.74 4.57
N GLY A 191 29.78 1.35 4.53
CA GLY A 191 31.06 0.64 4.63
C GLY A 191 31.26 -0.10 5.97
N LYS A 192 30.56 0.32 7.03
CA LYS A 192 30.49 -0.38 8.31
C LYS A 192 29.02 -0.55 8.70
N GLY A 193 28.62 -1.76 9.09
CA GLY A 193 27.26 -2.01 9.58
C GLY A 193 26.94 -1.13 10.80
N SER A 194 25.67 -0.74 10.94
CA SER A 194 25.13 -0.03 12.12
C SER A 194 25.49 1.46 12.28
N ILE A 195 26.15 2.10 11.30
CA ILE A 195 26.37 3.57 11.34
C ILE A 195 25.27 4.36 10.63
N ALA A 196 24.63 3.77 9.61
CA ALA A 196 23.55 4.37 8.86
C ALA A 196 22.57 3.32 8.34
N ASP A 197 21.29 3.63 8.40
CA ASP A 197 20.23 2.88 7.73
C ASP A 197 20.03 3.45 6.33
N ILE A 198 20.08 2.59 5.31
CA ILE A 198 19.95 2.99 3.91
C ILE A 198 18.71 2.33 3.33
N THR A 199 17.75 3.14 2.90
CA THR A 199 16.47 2.68 2.39
C THR A 199 16.20 3.26 1.01
N TYR A 200 16.05 2.41 -0.01
CA TYR A 200 15.57 2.84 -1.33
C TYR A 200 14.23 3.58 -1.20
N GLN A 201 14.04 4.69 -1.91
CA GLN A 201 12.82 5.50 -1.86
C GLN A 201 12.02 5.35 -3.14
N SER A 202 12.61 5.73 -4.27
CA SER A 202 11.90 5.84 -5.55
C SER A 202 12.87 5.83 -6.74
N ARG A 203 12.31 5.81 -7.96
CA ARG A 203 13.04 5.91 -9.23
C ARG A 203 12.35 6.91 -10.16
N SER A 204 13.14 7.66 -10.92
CA SER A 204 12.68 8.45 -12.07
C SER A 204 13.64 8.21 -13.24
N GLY A 205 13.20 7.46 -14.25
CA GLY A 205 14.08 7.00 -15.34
C GLY A 205 15.26 6.17 -14.79
N SER A 206 16.48 6.61 -15.10
CA SER A 206 17.73 6.01 -14.60
C SER A 206 18.19 6.56 -13.25
N LYS A 207 17.41 7.45 -12.60
CA LYS A 207 17.74 8.06 -11.31
C LYS A 207 17.07 7.29 -10.17
N TYR A 208 17.86 6.82 -9.20
CA TYR A 208 17.41 6.08 -8.03
C TYR A 208 17.67 6.89 -6.76
N TYR A 209 16.70 6.96 -5.88
CA TYR A 209 16.76 7.76 -4.66
C TYR A 209 16.85 6.85 -3.44
N PHE A 210 17.77 7.14 -2.53
CA PHE A 210 18.00 6.38 -1.30
C PHE A 210 18.00 7.34 -0.12
N LYS A 211 17.23 7.02 0.91
CA LYS A 211 17.27 7.74 2.19
C LYS A 211 18.35 7.10 3.05
N ILE A 212 19.29 7.90 3.49
CA ILE A 212 20.36 7.54 4.43
C ILE A 212 20.01 8.20 5.76
N THR A 213 19.80 7.40 6.80
CA THR A 213 19.55 7.88 8.16
C THR A 213 20.72 7.53 9.05
N ALA A 214 21.35 8.53 9.68
CA ALA A 214 22.48 8.28 10.57
C ALA A 214 21.99 7.67 11.89
N THR A 215 22.42 6.46 12.22
CA THR A 215 21.98 5.70 13.42
C THR A 215 23.09 5.49 14.44
N GLY A 216 24.34 5.40 14.00
CA GLY A 216 25.52 5.18 14.85
C GLY A 216 25.91 6.38 15.73
N LYS A 217 26.70 6.12 16.78
CA LYS A 217 27.43 7.17 17.50
C LYS A 217 28.52 7.72 16.58
N VAL A 218 28.76 9.04 16.63
CA VAL A 218 29.92 9.66 15.96
C VAL A 218 31.16 8.93 16.49
N GLY A 219 31.92 8.35 15.57
CA GLY A 219 33.18 7.67 15.89
C GLY A 219 34.28 8.67 16.19
#